data_AF-K5BBU7-F1
#
_entry.id   AF-K5BBU7-F1
#
_cell.length_a   1.000
_cell.length_b   1.000
_cell.length_c   1.000
_cell.angle_alpha   90.00
_cell.angle_beta   90.00
_cell.angle_gamma   90.00
#
_symmetry.space_group_name_H-M   'P 1'
#
loop_
_entity.id
_entity.type
_entity.pdbx_description
1 polymer ?
#
loop_
_entity_poly.entity_id
_entity_poly.type
_entity_poly.pdbx_seq_one_letter_code
_entity_poly.pdbx_strand_id
1 'polypeptide(L)'
;MDCERVREALSARIDNECEPLPRAQVDAHLESCRACVSWYLLASRQADEIRRLAGPVRSGLGAVTAPTHSWPTRLSAVTTELGSLWPRWALGLVGVLQLALGIAQATGASFGMLAHHHGASHGVHLLNESTAWSLALGVVMIAAALRPAAASGLAGVLTVFSIGLTGYVIADAAAGLVTPARVLSHLPVLAGTVLAVLVWRADRRHGEPPSTRMGVPAGPAPSLHPIDRLAAGAHTAARTRARDLRPVNETAA
;
A
#
# COMPACT_ATOMS: atom_id res chain seq x y z
N MET A 1 -3.13 -17.94 -35.66
CA MET A 1 -2.04 -17.35 -34.87
C MET A 1 -2.00 -18.06 -33.53
N ASP A 2 -0.81 -18.37 -33.01
CA ASP A 2 -0.65 -19.07 -31.73
C ASP A 2 -0.97 -18.15 -30.54
N CYS A 3 -1.80 -18.64 -29.61
CA CYS A 3 -2.23 -17.86 -28.44
C CYS A 3 -1.06 -17.51 -27.53
N GLU A 4 -0.02 -18.36 -27.45
CA GLU A 4 1.15 -18.09 -26.60
C GLU A 4 1.89 -16.84 -27.07
N ARG A 5 2.18 -16.73 -28.37
CA ARG A 5 2.86 -15.55 -28.94
C ARG A 5 2.04 -14.28 -28.82
N VAL A 6 0.71 -14.41 -28.89
CA VAL A 6 -0.20 -13.26 -28.67
C VAL A 6 -0.17 -12.83 -27.20
N ARG A 7 -0.15 -13.76 -26.24
CA ARG A 7 -0.01 -13.45 -24.81
C ARG A 7 1.34 -12.80 -24.49
N GLU A 8 2.42 -13.28 -25.10
CA GLU A 8 3.76 -12.67 -24.99
C GLU A 8 3.72 -11.20 -25.44
N ALA A 9 3.12 -10.91 -26.60
CA ALA A 9 2.97 -9.54 -27.08
C ALA A 9 2.07 -8.67 -26.19
N LEU A 10 0.99 -9.25 -25.66
CA LEU A 10 0.12 -8.55 -24.70
C LEU A 10 0.80 -8.30 -23.35
N SER A 11 1.69 -9.19 -22.91
CA SER A 11 2.52 -8.96 -21.72
C SER A 11 3.46 -7.79 -21.93
N ALA A 12 4.21 -7.76 -23.04
CA ALA A 12 5.06 -6.63 -23.41
C ALA A 12 4.27 -5.31 -23.43
N ARG A 13 3.03 -5.34 -23.92
CA ARG A 13 2.12 -4.17 -23.91
C ARG A 13 1.76 -3.69 -22.50
N ILE A 14 1.53 -4.61 -21.54
CA ILE A 14 1.25 -4.27 -20.13
C ILE A 14 2.46 -3.60 -19.47
N ASP A 15 3.66 -4.05 -19.81
CA ASP A 15 4.92 -3.54 -19.27
C ASP A 15 5.45 -2.31 -20.03
N ASN A 16 4.74 -1.88 -21.07
CA ASN A 16 5.12 -0.77 -21.96
C ASN A 16 6.47 -1.02 -22.68
N GLU A 17 6.73 -2.28 -23.01
CA GLU A 17 7.88 -2.76 -23.78
C GLU A 17 7.53 -2.92 -25.27
N CYS A 18 8.55 -3.22 -26.09
CA CYS A 18 8.37 -3.44 -27.53
C CYS A 18 7.65 -4.77 -27.79
N GLU A 19 6.54 -4.75 -28.52
CA GLU A 19 5.80 -5.96 -28.85
C GLU A 19 6.56 -6.80 -29.90
N PRO A 20 6.73 -8.12 -29.69
CA PRO A 20 7.37 -9.03 -30.65
C PRO A 20 6.53 -9.27 -31.90
N LEU A 21 5.24 -8.91 -31.87
CA LEU A 21 4.31 -9.03 -32.98
C LEU A 21 3.76 -7.63 -33.35
N PRO A 22 3.41 -7.39 -34.63
CA PRO A 22 2.74 -6.16 -35.02
C PRO A 22 1.39 -6.01 -34.31
N ARG A 23 1.14 -4.83 -33.74
CA ARG A 23 -0.10 -4.51 -32.99
C ARG A 23 -1.37 -4.92 -33.72
N ALA A 24 -1.45 -4.63 -35.03
CA ALA A 24 -2.61 -4.98 -35.84
C ALA A 24 -2.93 -6.49 -35.87
N GLN A 25 -1.92 -7.35 -35.80
CA GLN A 25 -2.11 -8.81 -35.79
C GLN A 25 -2.60 -9.29 -34.43
N VAL A 26 -2.07 -8.71 -33.35
CA VAL A 26 -2.51 -8.96 -31.97
C VAL A 26 -3.98 -8.54 -31.82
N ASP A 27 -4.33 -7.35 -32.30
CA ASP A 27 -5.69 -6.82 -32.19
C ASP A 27 -6.70 -7.64 -33.01
N ALA A 28 -6.34 -8.06 -34.24
CA ALA A 28 -7.17 -8.96 -35.04
C ALA A 28 -7.39 -10.33 -34.35
N HIS A 29 -6.41 -10.83 -33.60
CA HIS A 29 -6.58 -12.05 -32.81
C HIS A 29 -7.55 -11.85 -31.64
N LEU A 30 -7.52 -10.68 -30.98
CA LEU A 30 -8.45 -10.36 -29.89
C LEU A 30 -9.91 -10.30 -30.34
N GLU A 31 -10.18 -9.96 -31.61
CA GLU A 31 -11.53 -9.98 -32.17
C GLU A 31 -12.13 -11.39 -32.26
N SER A 32 -11.28 -12.43 -32.36
CA SER A 32 -11.71 -13.81 -32.56
C SER A 32 -11.47 -14.73 -31.36
N CYS A 33 -10.57 -14.38 -30.44
CA CYS A 33 -10.16 -15.23 -29.33
C CYS A 33 -10.56 -14.69 -27.95
N ARG A 34 -11.67 -15.20 -27.41
CA ARG A 34 -12.16 -14.82 -26.07
C ARG A 34 -11.20 -15.17 -24.93
N ALA A 35 -10.39 -16.22 -25.09
CA ALA A 35 -9.43 -16.65 -24.08
C ALA A 35 -8.27 -15.65 -23.93
N CYS A 36 -7.81 -15.05 -25.02
CA CYS A 36 -6.79 -14.00 -24.98
C CYS A 36 -7.37 -12.69 -24.43
N VAL A 37 -8.62 -12.36 -24.76
CA VAL A 37 -9.32 -11.20 -24.18
C VAL A 37 -9.47 -11.33 -22.66
N SER A 38 -9.96 -12.48 -22.18
CA SER A 38 -10.13 -12.70 -20.73
C SER A 38 -8.81 -12.70 -19.97
N TRP A 39 -7.78 -13.32 -20.55
CA TRP A 39 -6.43 -13.31 -19.99
C TRP A 39 -5.89 -11.88 -19.90
N TYR A 40 -6.00 -11.08 -20.96
CA TYR A 40 -5.48 -9.71 -20.99
C TYR A 40 -6.16 -8.81 -19.95
N LEU A 41 -7.48 -8.92 -19.79
CA LEU A 41 -8.24 -8.18 -18.78
C LEU A 41 -7.88 -8.59 -17.35
N LEU A 42 -7.54 -9.87 -17.11
CA LEU A 42 -7.09 -10.33 -15.81
C LEU A 42 -5.66 -9.85 -15.52
N ALA A 43 -4.75 -10.05 -16.47
CA ALA A 43 -3.35 -9.66 -16.36
C ALA A 43 -3.20 -8.15 -16.16
N SER A 44 -3.93 -7.33 -16.92
CA SER A 44 -3.90 -5.86 -16.78
C SER A 44 -4.37 -5.41 -15.40
N ARG A 45 -5.46 -6.01 -14.88
CA ARG A 45 -5.96 -5.69 -13.53
C ARG A 45 -4.95 -6.07 -12.44
N GLN A 46 -4.32 -7.24 -12.56
CA GLN A 46 -3.30 -7.67 -11.61
C GLN A 46 -2.05 -6.77 -11.66
N ALA A 47 -1.61 -6.39 -12.87
CA ALA A 47 -0.49 -5.46 -13.04
C ALA A 47 -0.79 -4.09 -12.41
N ASP A 48 -2.01 -3.57 -12.57
CA ASP A 48 -2.45 -2.33 -11.93
C ASP A 48 -2.50 -2.46 -10.40
N GLU A 49 -2.96 -3.59 -9.86
CA GLU A 49 -2.99 -3.83 -8.42
C GLU A 49 -1.57 -3.88 -7.83
N ILE A 50 -0.65 -4.60 -8.48
CA ILE A 50 0.76 -4.64 -8.08
C ILE A 50 1.37 -3.24 -8.12
N ARG A 51 1.09 -2.46 -9.17
CA ARG A 51 1.62 -1.09 -9.33
C ARG A 51 1.09 -0.14 -8.25
N ARG A 52 -0.16 -0.33 -7.80
CA ARG A 52 -0.74 0.40 -6.65
C ARG A 52 -0.07 0.01 -5.33
N LEU A 53 0.22 -1.27 -5.14
CA LEU A 53 0.91 -1.77 -3.94
C LEU A 53 2.37 -1.32 -3.85
N ALA A 54 3.06 -1.25 -4.99
CA ALA A 54 4.45 -0.77 -5.08
C ALA A 54 4.59 0.75 -4.83
N GLY A 55 3.47 1.48 -4.76
CA GLY A 55 3.44 2.94 -4.66
C GLY A 55 3.90 3.61 -5.97
N PRO A 56 3.73 4.94 -6.10
CA PRO A 56 4.23 5.65 -7.27
C PRO A 56 5.76 5.57 -7.30
N VAL A 57 6.32 4.67 -8.11
CA VAL A 57 7.71 4.76 -8.55
C VAL A 57 7.78 6.02 -9.39
N ARG A 58 8.12 7.14 -8.77
CA ARG A 58 8.40 8.38 -9.47
C ARG A 58 9.70 8.14 -10.25
N SER A 59 9.57 7.61 -11.46
CA SER A 59 10.61 7.68 -12.47
C SER A 59 10.95 9.16 -12.64
N GLY A 60 12.12 9.54 -12.15
CA GLY A 60 12.63 10.89 -12.24
C GLY A 60 13.08 11.20 -13.65
N LEU A 61 12.18 11.22 -14.64
CA LEU A 61 12.40 11.82 -15.95
C LEU A 61 11.08 12.41 -16.43
N GLY A 62 11.12 13.67 -16.85
CA GLY A 62 9.99 14.58 -16.92
C GLY A 62 8.85 14.12 -17.83
N ALA A 63 7.62 14.27 -17.33
CA ALA A 63 6.43 14.31 -18.15
C ALA A 63 5.88 15.74 -18.12
N VAL A 64 6.05 16.38 -19.27
CA VAL A 64 5.44 17.64 -19.68
C VAL A 64 3.91 17.57 -19.49
N THR A 65 3.38 18.69 -19.01
CA THR A 65 1.99 18.94 -18.62
C THR A 65 0.94 18.68 -19.72
N ALA A 66 -0.22 18.15 -19.32
CA ALA A 66 -1.50 18.48 -19.95
C ALA A 66 -2.41 19.11 -18.86
N PRO A 67 -2.90 20.36 -19.03
CA PRO A 67 -3.73 21.00 -18.02
C PRO A 67 -5.19 20.57 -18.22
N THR A 68 -5.71 19.71 -17.33
CA THR A 68 -7.16 19.51 -17.21
C THR A 68 -7.68 20.47 -16.14
N HIS A 69 -8.43 21.47 -16.60
CA HIS A 69 -9.16 22.39 -15.75
C HIS A 69 -10.28 21.64 -15.00
N SER A 70 -10.00 21.24 -13.76
CA SER A 70 -11.04 20.96 -12.77
C SER A 70 -10.97 22.01 -11.66
N TRP A 71 -12.08 22.72 -11.47
CA TRP A 71 -12.21 23.73 -10.44
C TRP A 71 -12.07 23.07 -9.07
N PRO A 72 -11.11 23.48 -8.21
CA PRO A 72 -10.96 22.85 -6.92
C PRO A 72 -11.98 23.41 -5.95
N THR A 73 -12.71 22.53 -5.29
CA THR A 73 -13.33 22.75 -3.98
C THR A 73 -12.22 22.98 -2.94
N ARG A 74 -11.55 24.13 -3.02
CA ARG A 74 -10.34 24.49 -2.26
C ARG A 74 -10.53 24.50 -0.74
N LEU A 75 -11.75 24.56 -0.23
CA LEU A 75 -11.99 24.73 1.21
C LEU A 75 -12.03 23.41 2.00
N SER A 76 -12.37 22.27 1.38
CA SER A 76 -12.38 20.95 2.06
C SER A 76 -11.05 20.20 1.94
N ALA A 77 -10.26 20.51 0.90
CA ALA A 77 -8.91 19.95 0.73
C ALA A 77 -7.91 20.58 1.71
N VAL A 78 -7.99 21.88 1.98
CA VAL A 78 -7.03 22.58 2.86
C VAL A 78 -7.13 22.14 4.32
N THR A 79 -8.32 21.77 4.80
CA THR A 79 -8.52 21.29 6.20
C THR A 79 -8.11 19.84 6.40
N THR A 80 -8.14 19.00 5.35
CA THR A 80 -7.68 17.61 5.39
C THR A 80 -6.17 17.48 5.14
N GLU A 81 -5.58 18.37 4.35
CA GLU A 81 -4.13 18.48 4.13
C GLU A 81 -3.37 18.84 5.42
N LEU A 82 -3.85 19.81 6.21
CA LEU A 82 -3.21 20.17 7.49
C LEU A 82 -3.30 19.05 8.54
N GLY A 83 -4.39 18.29 8.56
CA GLY A 83 -4.58 17.13 9.44
C GLY A 83 -3.69 15.92 9.08
N SER A 84 -3.19 15.85 7.85
CA SER A 84 -2.31 14.78 7.36
C SER A 84 -0.82 15.03 7.67
N LEU A 85 -0.44 16.28 7.96
CA LEU A 85 0.94 16.66 8.27
C LEU A 85 1.30 16.43 9.75
N TRP A 86 0.35 16.57 10.68
CA TRP A 86 0.61 16.40 12.11
C TRP A 86 1.16 15.00 12.47
N PRO A 87 0.60 13.87 11.96
CA PRO A 87 1.11 12.54 12.31
C PRO A 87 2.52 12.31 11.76
N ARG A 88 2.86 12.97 10.65
CA ARG A 88 4.19 12.89 10.03
C ARG A 88 5.23 13.62 10.87
N TRP A 89 4.94 14.85 11.28
CA TRP A 89 5.81 15.61 12.17
C TRP A 89 5.93 14.94 13.54
N ALA A 90 4.82 14.42 14.08
CA ALA A 90 4.83 13.65 15.32
C ALA A 90 5.67 12.37 15.20
N LEU A 91 5.55 11.62 14.09
CA LEU A 91 6.36 10.43 13.84
C LEU A 91 7.86 10.77 13.75
N GLY A 92 8.19 11.88 13.07
CA GLY A 92 9.56 12.38 12.99
C GLY A 92 10.11 12.76 14.37
N LEU A 93 9.33 13.49 15.18
CA LEU A 93 9.70 13.87 16.54
C LEU A 93 9.91 12.64 17.44
N VAL A 94 9.00 11.67 17.38
CA VAL A 94 9.13 10.40 18.11
C VAL A 94 10.36 9.63 17.64
N GLY A 95 10.64 9.63 16.34
CA GLY A 95 11.86 9.06 15.77
C GLY A 95 13.15 9.71 16.31
N VAL A 96 13.17 11.04 16.41
CA VAL A 96 14.28 11.79 17.03
C VAL A 96 14.44 11.42 18.50
N LEU A 97 13.35 11.35 19.25
CA LEU A 97 13.38 10.96 20.66
C LEU A 97 13.91 9.53 20.83
N GLN A 98 13.43 8.58 20.01
CA GLN A 98 13.91 7.19 20.03
C GLN A 98 15.40 7.10 19.66
N LEU A 99 15.83 7.86 18.65
CA LEU A 99 17.23 7.92 18.26
C LEU A 99 18.11 8.46 19.38
N ALA A 100 17.68 9.54 20.04
CA ALA A 100 18.38 10.12 21.18
C ALA A 100 18.47 9.13 22.36
N LEU A 101 17.41 8.37 22.65
CA LEU A 101 17.43 7.31 23.65
C LEU A 101 18.41 6.19 23.28
N GLY A 102 18.46 5.79 22.01
CA GLY A 102 19.43 4.80 21.52
C GLY A 102 20.87 5.29 21.63
N ILE A 103 21.13 6.57 21.33
CA ILE A 103 22.46 7.19 21.50
C ILE A 103 22.83 7.22 22.99
N ALA A 104 21.90 7.61 23.87
CA ALA A 104 22.13 7.61 25.30
C ALA A 104 22.51 6.20 25.81
N GLN A 105 21.82 5.16 25.34
CA GLN A 105 22.16 3.76 25.65
C GLN A 105 23.55 3.37 25.13
N ALA A 106 23.90 3.76 23.90
CA ALA A 106 25.23 3.51 23.32
C ALA A 106 26.36 4.15 24.15
N THR A 107 26.09 5.30 24.77
CA THR A 107 27.04 6.02 25.63
C THR A 107 27.05 5.53 27.09
N GLY A 108 26.23 4.53 27.44
CA GLY A 108 26.23 3.89 28.76
C GLY A 108 25.10 4.29 29.71
N ALA A 109 24.07 5.03 29.24
CA ALA A 109 22.89 5.30 30.06
C ALA A 109 22.02 4.04 30.19
N SER A 110 21.71 3.61 31.41
CA SER A 110 20.88 2.43 31.68
C SER A 110 19.45 2.81 32.12
N PHE A 111 18.46 2.43 31.32
CA PHE A 111 17.03 2.67 31.62
C PHE A 111 16.37 1.43 32.26
N GLY A 112 17.01 0.84 33.28
CA GLY A 112 16.46 -0.32 34.00
C GLY A 112 16.48 -1.65 33.23
N MET A 113 17.28 -1.75 32.17
CA MET A 113 17.68 -3.04 31.59
C MET A 113 18.72 -3.69 32.51
N LEU A 114 18.24 -4.41 33.52
CA LEU A 114 19.07 -5.16 34.47
C LEU A 114 19.95 -6.16 33.73
N ALA A 115 21.25 -5.98 33.92
CA ALA A 115 22.27 -7.00 33.73
C ALA A 115 21.95 -8.20 34.64
N HIS A 116 21.32 -9.23 34.12
CA HIS A 116 21.39 -10.52 34.78
C HIS A 116 22.82 -11.06 34.61
N HIS A 117 23.48 -11.27 35.75
CA HIS A 117 24.89 -11.61 35.94
C HIS A 117 25.30 -13.01 35.39
N HIS A 118 25.03 -13.32 34.13
CA HIS A 118 25.54 -14.52 33.46
C HIS A 118 26.33 -14.12 32.19
N GLY A 119 27.64 -13.95 32.35
CA GLY A 119 28.60 -13.71 31.26
C GLY A 119 28.67 -12.25 30.80
N ALA A 120 29.62 -11.49 31.36
CA ALA A 120 29.84 -10.08 31.03
C ALA A 120 30.11 -9.81 29.53
N SER A 121 30.56 -10.82 28.76
CA SER A 121 30.72 -10.71 27.31
C SER A 121 29.39 -10.82 26.55
N HIS A 122 28.51 -11.76 26.92
CA HIS A 122 27.20 -11.93 26.27
C HIS A 122 26.27 -10.74 26.53
N GLY A 123 26.32 -10.15 27.72
CA GLY A 123 25.54 -8.94 28.04
C GLY A 123 25.91 -7.74 27.18
N VAL A 124 27.20 -7.51 26.91
CA VAL A 124 27.67 -6.39 26.08
C VAL A 124 27.28 -6.58 24.61
N HIS A 125 27.37 -7.80 24.08
CA HIS A 125 26.93 -8.07 22.70
C HIS A 125 25.42 -7.86 22.53
N LEU A 126 24.60 -8.32 23.48
CA LEU A 126 23.14 -8.10 23.45
C LEU A 126 22.76 -6.62 23.61
N LEU A 127 23.52 -5.87 24.42
CA LEU A 127 23.37 -4.41 24.55
C LEU A 127 23.72 -3.70 23.23
N ASN A 128 24.80 -4.09 22.55
CA ASN A 128 25.16 -3.51 21.26
C ASN A 128 24.10 -3.80 20.18
N GLU A 129 23.57 -5.02 20.14
CA GLU A 129 22.54 -5.43 19.19
C GLU A 129 21.20 -4.69 19.44
N SER A 130 20.74 -4.65 20.70
CA SER A 130 19.51 -3.94 21.08
C SER A 130 19.62 -2.42 20.91
N THR A 131 20.81 -1.86 21.13
CA THR A 131 21.11 -0.45 20.86
C THR A 131 21.07 -0.16 19.36
N ALA A 132 21.72 -0.99 18.55
CA ALA A 132 21.68 -0.86 17.08
C ALA A 132 20.25 -0.95 16.55
N TRP A 133 19.43 -1.86 17.09
CA TRP A 133 18.01 -1.97 16.76
C TRP A 133 17.24 -0.70 17.12
N SER A 134 17.45 -0.14 18.32
CA SER A 134 16.81 1.09 18.78
C SER A 134 17.17 2.30 17.92
N LEU A 135 18.44 2.43 17.53
CA LEU A 135 18.92 3.46 16.61
C LEU A 135 18.25 3.32 15.24
N ALA A 136 18.20 2.10 14.70
CA ALA A 136 17.59 1.82 13.41
C ALA A 136 16.10 2.20 13.39
N LEU A 137 15.33 1.83 14.43
CA LEU A 137 13.91 2.22 14.53
C LEU A 137 13.74 3.75 14.57
N GLY A 138 14.60 4.47 15.31
CA GLY A 138 14.63 5.93 15.32
C GLY A 138 14.84 6.53 13.93
N VAL A 139 15.87 6.06 13.22
CA VAL A 139 16.20 6.51 11.85
C VAL A 139 15.07 6.22 10.87
N VAL A 140 14.49 5.01 10.90
CA VAL A 140 13.43 4.63 9.96
C VAL A 140 12.13 5.40 10.25
N MET A 141 11.81 5.73 11.51
CA MET A 141 10.70 6.63 11.84
C MET A 141 10.89 8.03 11.24
N ILE A 142 12.09 8.60 11.34
CA ILE A 142 12.43 9.88 10.70
C ILE A 142 12.31 9.77 9.17
N ALA A 143 12.85 8.70 8.59
CA ALA A 143 12.76 8.46 7.15
C ALA A 143 11.32 8.31 6.66
N ALA A 144 10.46 7.62 7.41
CA ALA A 144 9.04 7.45 7.11
C ALA A 144 8.23 8.76 7.24
N ALA A 145 8.63 9.66 8.14
CA ALA A 145 8.05 11.00 8.21
C ALA A 145 8.32 11.81 6.92
N LEU A 146 9.53 11.67 6.36
CA LEU A 146 9.93 12.30 5.09
C LEU A 146 9.34 11.58 3.86
N ARG A 147 9.24 10.25 3.91
CA ARG A 147 8.77 9.37 2.83
C ARG A 147 7.62 8.45 3.30
N PRO A 148 6.35 8.90 3.20
CA PRO A 148 5.18 8.15 3.69
C PRO A 148 5.01 6.76 3.07
N ALA A 149 5.50 6.56 1.84
CA ALA A 149 5.50 5.25 1.19
C ALA A 149 6.20 4.17 2.05
N ALA A 150 7.20 4.55 2.85
CA ALA A 150 7.90 3.63 3.77
C ALA A 150 7.09 3.32 5.05
N ALA A 151 6.03 4.07 5.34
CA ALA A 151 5.25 3.93 6.59
C ALA A 151 4.49 2.60 6.65
N SER A 152 4.13 2.00 5.52
CA SER A 152 3.45 0.69 5.48
C SER A 152 4.34 -0.43 6.05
N GLY A 153 5.58 -0.53 5.56
CA GLY A 153 6.57 -1.49 6.04
C GLY A 153 6.95 -1.23 7.49
N LEU A 154 7.19 0.04 7.84
CA LEU A 154 7.49 0.43 9.22
C LEU A 154 6.34 0.10 10.18
N ALA A 155 5.08 0.37 9.79
CA ALA A 155 3.91 0.05 10.60
C ALA A 155 3.78 -1.46 10.86
N GLY A 156 4.03 -2.30 9.85
CA GLY A 156 4.04 -3.75 10.01
C GLY A 156 5.10 -4.21 11.03
N VAL A 157 6.36 -3.79 10.83
CA VAL A 157 7.48 -4.15 11.71
C VAL A 157 7.24 -3.66 13.14
N LEU A 158 6.87 -2.39 13.32
CA LEU A 158 6.63 -1.80 14.64
C LEU A 158 5.44 -2.44 15.36
N THR A 159 4.40 -2.86 14.64
CA THR A 159 3.25 -3.56 15.24
C THR A 159 3.67 -4.90 15.80
N VAL A 160 4.34 -5.73 15.01
CA VAL A 160 4.82 -7.05 15.46
C VAL A 160 5.81 -6.89 16.62
N PHE A 161 6.75 -5.95 16.50
CA PHE A 161 7.70 -5.63 17.57
C PHE A 161 6.97 -5.20 18.86
N SER A 162 5.97 -4.34 18.77
CA SER A 162 5.19 -3.85 19.93
C SER A 162 4.42 -4.97 20.62
N ILE A 163 3.86 -5.92 19.86
CA ILE A 163 3.18 -7.10 20.42
C ILE A 163 4.17 -7.97 21.20
N GLY A 164 5.31 -8.31 20.59
CA GLY A 164 6.35 -9.10 21.25
C GLY A 164 6.88 -8.40 22.51
N LEU A 165 7.18 -7.10 22.39
CA LEU A 165 7.63 -6.27 23.51
C LEU A 165 6.62 -6.22 24.65
N THR A 166 5.33 -6.09 24.34
CA THR A 166 4.26 -6.12 25.35
C THR A 166 4.26 -7.46 26.09
N GLY A 167 4.44 -8.57 25.37
CA GLY A 167 4.59 -9.91 25.98
C GLY A 167 5.76 -9.97 26.96
N TYR A 168 6.94 -9.46 26.58
CA TYR A 168 8.10 -9.39 27.47
C TYR A 168 7.84 -8.50 28.70
N VAL A 169 7.23 -7.32 28.53
CA VAL A 169 6.88 -6.45 29.65
C VAL A 169 5.92 -7.13 30.63
N ILE A 170 4.92 -7.88 30.13
CA ILE A 170 4.00 -8.65 30.97
C ILE A 170 4.73 -9.75 31.72
N ALA A 171 5.61 -10.50 31.04
CA ALA A 171 6.40 -11.56 31.65
C ALA A 171 7.34 -11.01 32.76
N ASP A 172 8.05 -9.92 32.47
CA ASP A 172 8.92 -9.24 33.43
C ASP A 172 8.12 -8.68 34.62
N ALA A 173 6.93 -8.13 34.37
CA ALA A 173 6.05 -7.61 35.42
C ALA A 173 5.55 -8.74 36.34
N ALA A 174 5.16 -9.89 35.76
CA ALA A 174 4.77 -11.08 36.52
C ALA A 174 5.94 -11.65 37.35
N ALA A 175 7.17 -11.49 36.88
CA ALA A 175 8.39 -11.86 37.60
C ALA A 175 8.87 -10.79 38.61
N GLY A 176 8.21 -9.63 38.70
CA GLY A 176 8.63 -8.52 39.57
C GLY A 176 9.90 -7.80 39.11
N LEU A 177 10.31 -7.96 37.85
CA LEU A 177 11.55 -7.43 37.25
C LEU A 177 11.34 -6.12 36.48
N VAL A 178 10.12 -5.58 36.48
CA VAL A 178 9.80 -4.35 35.74
C VAL A 178 10.04 -3.11 36.60
N THR A 179 10.80 -2.16 36.06
CA THR A 179 10.96 -0.83 36.67
C THR A 179 10.10 0.20 35.95
N PRO A 180 9.64 1.28 36.63
CA PRO A 180 8.91 2.36 35.96
C PRO A 180 9.71 2.99 34.82
N ALA A 181 11.03 3.15 35.00
CA ALA A 181 11.94 3.64 33.97
C ALA A 181 11.95 2.74 32.72
N ARG A 182 11.97 1.41 32.91
CA ARG A 182 11.86 0.43 31.84
C ARG A 182 10.52 0.58 31.11
N VAL A 183 9.39 0.72 31.80
CA VAL A 183 8.10 0.90 31.11
C VAL A 183 8.08 2.19 30.29
N LEU A 184 8.57 3.30 30.86
CA LEU A 184 8.59 4.61 30.21
C LEU A 184 9.46 4.63 28.93
N SER A 185 10.58 3.89 28.90
CA SER A 185 11.44 3.83 27.72
C SER A 185 10.79 3.15 26.51
N HIS A 186 9.70 2.40 26.70
CA HIS A 186 8.95 1.75 25.62
C HIS A 186 7.80 2.61 25.08
N LEU A 187 7.44 3.72 25.73
CA LEU A 187 6.37 4.60 25.24
C LEU A 187 6.65 5.20 23.85
N PRO A 188 7.89 5.64 23.52
CA PRO A 188 8.16 6.19 22.19
C PRO A 188 7.96 5.16 21.08
N VAL A 189 8.35 3.90 21.27
CA VAL A 189 8.15 2.87 20.24
C VAL A 189 6.67 2.58 20.03
N LEU A 190 5.86 2.52 21.09
CA LEU A 190 4.40 2.35 20.99
C LEU A 190 3.74 3.54 20.29
N ALA A 191 4.14 4.76 20.62
CA ALA A 191 3.66 5.97 19.95
C ALA A 191 4.05 5.95 18.46
N GLY A 192 5.29 5.56 18.15
CA GLY A 192 5.79 5.37 16.79
C GLY A 192 4.96 4.37 16.00
N THR A 193 4.56 3.25 16.61
CA THR A 193 3.68 2.24 16.00
C THR A 193 2.33 2.84 15.61
N VAL A 194 1.66 3.53 16.54
CA VAL A 194 0.35 4.15 16.28
C VAL A 194 0.48 5.19 15.17
N LEU A 195 1.49 6.05 15.25
CA LEU A 195 1.72 7.11 14.27
C LEU A 195 2.06 6.54 12.88
N ALA A 196 2.87 5.49 12.79
CA ALA A 196 3.18 4.82 11.53
C ALA A 196 1.92 4.23 10.88
N VAL A 197 1.03 3.61 11.67
CA VAL A 197 -0.28 3.12 11.19
C VAL A 197 -1.15 4.28 10.71
N LEU A 198 -1.20 5.40 11.42
CA LEU A 198 -1.97 6.58 11.01
C LEU A 198 -1.45 7.17 9.70
N VAL A 199 -0.12 7.33 9.56
CA VAL A 199 0.52 7.80 8.33
C VAL A 199 0.23 6.87 7.16
N TRP A 200 0.36 5.56 7.36
CA TRP A 200 0.02 4.56 6.35
C TRP A 200 -1.45 4.60 5.90
N ARG A 201 -2.39 4.76 6.86
CA ARG A 201 -3.81 4.86 6.55
C ARG A 201 -4.16 6.16 5.83
N ALA A 202 -3.47 7.26 6.15
CA ALA A 202 -3.65 8.52 5.45
C ALA A 202 -3.18 8.41 3.99
N ASP A 203 -1.98 7.87 3.77
CA ASP A 203 -1.40 7.69 2.43
C ASP A 203 -2.30 6.83 1.51
N ARG A 204 -2.84 5.72 2.04
CA ARG A 204 -3.81 4.88 1.30
C ARG A 204 -5.08 5.62 0.87
N ARG A 205 -5.56 6.58 1.67
CA ARG A 205 -6.77 7.34 1.34
C ARG A 205 -6.54 8.37 0.24
N HIS A 206 -5.32 8.89 0.11
CA HIS A 206 -4.96 9.82 -0.95
C HIS A 206 -4.70 9.12 -2.30
N GLY A 207 -4.35 7.83 -2.30
CA GLY A 207 -4.14 7.03 -3.51
C GLY A 207 -5.40 6.43 -4.14
N GLU A 208 -6.54 6.45 -3.44
CA GLU A 208 -7.82 5.98 -3.98
C GLU A 208 -8.49 7.15 -4.73
N PRO A 209 -8.62 7.11 -6.07
CA PRO A 209 -9.39 8.13 -6.77
C PRO A 209 -10.82 8.11 -6.21
N PRO A 210 -11.44 9.28 -5.93
CA PRO A 210 -12.79 9.32 -5.41
C PRO A 210 -13.67 8.51 -6.36
N SER A 211 -14.33 7.48 -5.81
CA SER A 211 -15.30 6.71 -6.58
C SER A 211 -16.41 7.67 -6.99
N THR A 212 -16.30 8.20 -8.20
CA THR A 212 -17.40 8.86 -8.87
C THR A 212 -18.46 7.78 -9.00
N ARG A 213 -19.41 7.74 -8.05
CA ARG A 213 -20.73 7.19 -8.32
C ARG A 213 -21.29 8.08 -9.43
N MET A 214 -21.01 7.69 -10.67
CA MET A 214 -21.68 8.22 -11.85
C MET A 214 -23.17 7.89 -11.67
N GLY A 215 -23.92 8.85 -11.13
CA GLY A 215 -25.28 9.03 -11.61
C GLY A 215 -25.14 9.45 -13.06
N VAL A 216 -25.31 8.51 -14.00
CA VAL A 216 -25.23 8.76 -15.44
C VAL A 216 -26.33 9.74 -15.83
N PRO A 217 -26.02 10.99 -16.25
CA PRO A 217 -26.95 11.75 -17.06
C PRO A 217 -26.81 11.23 -18.50
N ALA A 218 -27.93 10.88 -19.13
CA ALA A 218 -27.97 10.44 -20.52
C ALA A 218 -27.51 11.59 -21.45
N GLY A 219 -26.23 11.60 -21.81
CA GLY A 219 -25.66 12.46 -22.85
C GLY A 219 -25.35 11.66 -24.13
N PRO A 220 -25.33 12.30 -25.31
CA PRO A 220 -25.11 11.61 -26.58
C PRO A 220 -23.71 11.01 -26.66
N ALA A 221 -23.62 9.78 -27.18
CA ALA A 221 -22.44 8.92 -27.12
C ALA A 221 -21.19 9.54 -27.78
N PRO A 222 -20.04 9.59 -27.09
CA PRO A 222 -18.76 9.89 -27.72
C PRO A 222 -18.33 8.70 -28.59
N SER A 223 -17.63 8.99 -29.69
CA SER A 223 -17.07 7.97 -30.60
C SER A 223 -16.02 7.12 -29.89
N LEU A 224 -16.44 5.93 -29.44
CA LEU A 224 -15.61 4.96 -28.72
C LEU A 224 -14.61 4.23 -29.64
N HIS A 225 -13.41 3.98 -29.09
CA HIS A 225 -12.34 3.16 -29.66
C HIS A 225 -12.84 1.72 -29.91
N PRO A 226 -12.37 0.99 -30.94
CA PRO A 226 -12.92 -0.32 -31.32
C PRO A 226 -13.03 -1.37 -30.20
N ILE A 227 -12.16 -1.29 -29.19
CA ILE A 227 -12.10 -2.24 -28.07
C ILE A 227 -13.29 -2.08 -27.10
N ASP A 228 -13.79 -0.86 -26.88
CA ASP A 228 -14.94 -0.61 -26.01
C ASP A 228 -16.26 -1.15 -26.62
N ARG A 229 -16.32 -1.28 -27.95
CA ARG A 229 -17.49 -1.83 -28.66
C ARG A 229 -17.65 -3.33 -28.43
N LEU A 230 -16.55 -4.07 -28.30
CA LEU A 230 -16.57 -5.52 -28.07
C LEU A 230 -17.05 -5.86 -26.65
N ALA A 231 -16.63 -5.07 -25.64
CA ALA A 231 -17.10 -5.22 -24.27
C ALA A 231 -18.60 -4.87 -24.14
N ALA A 232 -19.05 -3.80 -24.79
CA ALA A 232 -20.46 -3.41 -24.80
C ALA A 232 -21.36 -4.47 -25.47
N GLY A 233 -20.95 -5.03 -26.62
CA GLY A 233 -21.73 -6.05 -27.35
C GLY A 233 -21.93 -7.36 -26.59
N ALA A 234 -20.93 -7.78 -25.79
CA ALA A 234 -21.01 -9.00 -24.99
C ALA A 234 -22.03 -8.90 -23.85
N HIS A 235 -22.16 -7.73 -23.22
CA HIS A 235 -23.12 -7.50 -22.14
C HIS A 235 -24.58 -7.45 -22.64
N THR A 236 -24.82 -6.92 -23.85
CA THR A 236 -26.18 -6.83 -24.42
C THR A 236 -26.70 -8.20 -24.87
N ALA A 237 -25.85 -9.02 -25.50
CA ALA A 237 -26.22 -10.36 -25.96
C ALA A 237 -26.51 -11.34 -24.80
N ALA A 238 -25.86 -11.17 -23.65
CA ALA A 238 -26.13 -11.98 -22.46
C ALA A 238 -27.48 -11.62 -21.80
N ARG A 239 -27.90 -10.34 -21.84
CA ARG A 239 -29.18 -9.89 -21.26
C ARG A 239 -30.40 -10.25 -22.09
N THR A 240 -30.30 -10.32 -23.42
CA THR A 240 -31.40 -10.76 -24.28
C THR A 240 -31.64 -12.28 -24.13
N ARG A 241 -30.58 -13.09 -24.08
CA ARG A 241 -30.71 -14.55 -23.92
C ARG A 241 -31.33 -14.97 -22.58
N ALA A 242 -31.13 -14.19 -21.51
CA ALA A 242 -31.73 -14.42 -20.21
C ALA A 242 -33.21 -14.01 -20.13
N ARG A 243 -33.71 -13.18 -21.05
CA ARG A 243 -35.11 -12.72 -21.08
C ARG A 243 -36.04 -13.65 -21.85
N ASP A 244 -35.53 -14.42 -22.82
CA ASP A 244 -36.34 -15.33 -23.65
C ASP A 244 -36.56 -16.72 -23.02
N LEU A 245 -36.01 -17.01 -21.86
CA LEU A 245 -36.29 -18.24 -21.11
C LEU A 245 -37.39 -17.99 -20.07
N ARG A 246 -38.65 -17.91 -20.53
CA ARG A 246 -39.84 -17.89 -19.67
C ARG A 246 -40.19 -19.35 -19.29
N PRO A 247 -40.38 -19.70 -18.01
CA PRO A 247 -40.79 -21.06 -17.64
C PRO A 247 -42.27 -21.26 -18.00
N VAL A 248 -42.55 -22.29 -18.82
CA VAL A 248 -43.90 -22.81 -19.05
C VAL A 248 -44.21 -23.74 -17.88
N ASN A 249 -45.06 -23.29 -16.96
CA ASN A 249 -45.66 -24.12 -15.93
C ASN A 249 -46.98 -24.69 -16.46
N GLU A 250 -46.98 -26.00 -16.73
CA GLU A 250 -48.17 -26.78 -17.08
C GLU A 250 -49.07 -26.97 -15.85
N THR A 251 -50.35 -26.64 -16.02
CA THR A 251 -51.44 -26.99 -15.11
C THR A 251 -51.91 -28.40 -15.42
N ALA A 252 -51.87 -29.30 -14.44
CA ALA A 252 -52.64 -30.54 -14.45
C ALA A 252 -53.57 -30.54 -13.22
N ALA A 253 -54.85 -30.77 -13.51
CA ALA A 253 -55.89 -31.14 -12.56
C ALA A 253 -55.72 -32.59 -12.11
#